data_AF-A0AAV3YMD0-F1
#
_entry.id   AF-A0AAV3YMD0-F1
#
_cell.length_a   1.000
_cell.length_b   1.000
_cell.length_c   1.000
_cell.angle_alpha   90.00
_cell.angle_beta   90.00
_cell.angle_gamma   90.00
#
_symmetry.space_group_name_H-M   'P 1'
#
loop_
_entity.id
_entity.type
_entity.pdbx_description
1 polymer ?
#
loop_
_entity_poly.entity_id
_entity_poly.type
_entity_poly.pdbx_seq_one_letter_code
_entity_poly.pdbx_strand_id
1 'polypeptide(L)'
;MLTHVYFQVQYISLVFVQTQGQLQGGSKVHQTKMSWLLKRKARVEPIKAVSNASSMTSLTPSQLDLAIRDMLSINPPRNRSEEYCRGNPITSSGKRKQLVKMTSIVMIPVVVLTGLTANTFFTTFTNYINSSQIRDILLYSVELGKVIHFLQEERDMSALYLSDLGRSRSKSLLLQRYPETDRALEKLPFWTTGPTLIRPEFQSKDKFLSYLNRHRYELDTLNQTVTQELEMYTSLIRVFITWLYSAITEAQSGFIWRSLVAYQEVIIAKEYMGLERALGTIFYMEGRFPSQDIYLWFSESQDVANETFLSARRYSDLVAALYNKNIEGNEMLLVVLGRMRAEIRRNDRGGIGSFKTAEFWFNNMTRYMDLLLETQRELAVEITQVLDERQASNLQKMVAISVVFVCVFILCPVIIYAVYSLTNEIQKYSITLADRTKALNKEKKRTDTLLYQMLPKSVADQLKQNEVVTAENFSEATIFFSDIQEFTQISARSSPIQPHLQTSQRTLRTPTDVAKNTSSVALNLDSPKSADFCTCWYFLCISIASNLDNVNQYKDGPRRIQGRQNEKKIRTVRNELEDRLEGVVLITM
;
A
#
# COMPACT_ATOMS: atom_id res chain seq x y z
N MET A 1 -14.68 0.31 18.59
CA MET A 1 -13.27 0.41 19.03
C MET A 1 -12.29 0.62 17.86
N LEU A 2 -12.50 0.01 16.68
CA LEU A 2 -11.66 0.22 15.49
C LEU A 2 -11.84 1.58 14.79
N THR A 3 -13.00 2.23 14.93
CA THR A 3 -13.27 3.57 14.38
C THR A 3 -12.59 4.71 15.17
N HIS A 4 -12.34 4.53 16.46
CA HIS A 4 -11.66 5.53 17.30
C HIS A 4 -10.14 5.58 17.06
N VAL A 5 -9.54 4.47 16.64
CA VAL A 5 -8.11 4.39 16.30
C VAL A 5 -7.86 5.05 14.93
N TYR A 6 -8.80 4.93 13.99
CA TYR A 6 -8.70 5.57 12.67
C TYR A 6 -8.69 7.11 12.76
N PHE A 7 -9.53 7.69 13.64
CA PHE A 7 -9.57 9.14 13.85
C PHE A 7 -8.33 9.71 14.55
N GLN A 8 -7.73 8.97 15.48
CA GLN A 8 -6.49 9.43 16.14
C GLN A 8 -5.28 9.45 15.20
N VAL A 9 -5.19 8.51 14.26
CA VAL A 9 -4.07 8.45 13.30
C VAL A 9 -4.17 9.57 12.25
N GLN A 10 -5.38 9.97 11.83
CA GLN A 10 -5.58 11.12 10.96
C GLN A 10 -5.26 12.46 11.65
N TYR A 11 -5.59 12.61 12.93
CA TYR A 11 -5.32 13.84 13.69
C TYR A 11 -3.82 14.09 13.91
N ILE A 12 -3.06 13.02 14.17
CA ILE A 12 -1.59 13.10 14.33
C ILE A 12 -0.90 13.44 13.00
N SER A 13 -1.45 12.97 11.87
CA SER A 13 -0.91 13.25 10.53
C SER A 13 -1.13 14.71 10.11
N LEU A 14 -2.27 15.32 10.49
CA LEU A 14 -2.54 16.73 10.19
C LEU A 14 -1.63 17.69 11.00
N VAL A 15 -1.38 17.37 12.28
CA VAL A 15 -0.53 18.19 13.16
C VAL A 15 0.95 18.18 12.70
N PHE A 16 1.41 17.08 12.09
CA PHE A 16 2.79 16.95 11.59
C PHE A 16 3.01 17.72 10.27
N VAL A 17 1.99 17.83 9.41
CA VAL A 17 2.06 18.62 8.17
C VAL A 17 2.04 20.12 8.47
N GLN A 18 1.32 20.56 9.50
CA GLN A 18 1.19 21.97 9.85
C GLN A 18 2.44 22.53 10.57
N THR A 19 3.23 21.67 11.21
CA THR A 19 4.49 22.06 11.88
C THR A 19 5.70 22.12 10.94
N GLN A 20 5.68 21.41 9.81
CA GLN A 20 6.72 21.52 8.78
C GLN A 20 6.58 22.78 7.90
N GLY A 21 5.37 23.37 7.82
CA GLY A 21 5.11 24.59 7.03
C GLY A 21 5.52 25.92 7.67
N GLN A 22 5.99 25.95 8.92
CA GLN A 22 6.35 27.20 9.63
C GLN A 22 7.85 27.41 9.89
N LEU A 23 8.74 26.55 9.38
CA LEU A 23 10.18 26.65 9.64
C LEU A 23 11.03 27.18 8.45
N GLN A 24 10.42 27.83 7.47
CA GLN A 24 11.13 28.60 6.45
C GLN A 24 10.59 30.04 6.38
N GLY A 25 11.21 30.94 7.14
CA GLY A 25 10.97 32.38 7.01
C GLY A 25 11.57 33.23 8.13
N GLY A 26 12.71 33.87 7.85
CA GLY A 26 12.99 35.23 8.34
C GLY A 26 13.69 35.42 9.69
N SER A 27 14.98 35.77 9.62
CA SER A 27 15.79 36.38 10.68
C SER A 27 15.39 37.85 10.95
N LYS A 28 15.22 38.25 12.23
CA LYS A 28 15.91 39.39 12.89
C LYS A 28 15.31 39.74 14.28
N VAL A 29 16.21 39.76 15.27
CA VAL A 29 16.35 40.73 16.40
C VAL A 29 15.15 40.99 17.34
N HIS A 30 15.23 40.51 18.58
CA HIS A 30 15.26 41.39 19.77
C HIS A 30 15.73 40.66 21.04
N GLN A 31 16.78 41.20 21.64
CA GLN A 31 17.18 40.97 23.03
C GLN A 31 16.05 41.37 23.98
N THR A 32 15.64 40.51 24.93
CA THR A 32 15.54 40.90 26.35
C THR A 32 15.34 39.69 27.29
N LYS A 33 16.06 39.74 28.42
CA LYS A 33 15.73 39.17 29.75
C LYS A 33 15.80 37.64 29.95
N MET A 34 17.00 37.21 30.32
CA MET A 34 17.28 36.01 31.10
C MET A 34 17.38 36.39 32.59
N SER A 35 16.32 36.17 33.37
CA SER A 35 16.37 36.05 34.83
C SER A 35 15.22 35.15 35.28
N TRP A 36 15.46 34.26 36.25
CA TRP A 36 14.54 33.29 36.89
C TRP A 36 14.96 31.80 36.86
N LEU A 37 16.26 31.52 36.82
CA LEU A 37 16.80 30.29 37.39
C LEU A 37 17.63 30.64 38.62
N LEU A 38 17.03 30.49 39.82
CA LEU A 38 17.68 30.18 41.10
C LEU A 38 16.71 30.47 42.27
N LYS A 39 15.88 29.48 42.64
CA LYS A 39 15.45 29.22 44.02
C LYS A 39 14.44 28.07 44.05
N ARG A 40 14.90 26.86 44.39
CA ARG A 40 14.14 25.95 45.24
C ARG A 40 15.11 25.03 45.99
N LYS A 41 15.38 25.42 47.24
CA LYS A 41 15.99 24.60 48.29
C LYS A 41 15.14 23.34 48.47
N ALA A 42 15.71 22.16 48.22
CA ALA A 42 15.17 20.90 48.72
C ALA A 42 15.71 20.68 50.15
N ARG A 43 14.78 20.53 51.09
CA ARG A 43 15.00 20.21 52.50
C ARG A 43 15.31 18.72 52.61
N VAL A 44 16.48 18.37 53.14
CA VAL A 44 16.86 17.00 53.50
C VAL A 44 16.45 16.76 54.94
N GLU A 45 15.60 15.76 55.19
CA GLU A 45 15.32 15.23 56.54
C GLU A 45 16.29 14.09 56.88
N PRO A 46 16.71 13.94 58.14
CA PRO A 46 17.69 12.92 58.53
C PRO A 46 17.05 11.54 58.68
N ILE A 47 17.69 10.53 58.09
CA ILE A 47 17.36 9.10 58.28
C ILE A 47 17.90 8.66 59.63
N LYS A 48 17.01 8.16 60.51
CA LYS A 48 17.35 7.57 61.81
C LYS A 48 18.17 6.29 61.62
N ALA A 49 19.31 6.21 62.31
CA ALA A 49 20.11 4.99 62.45
C ALA A 49 19.37 3.97 63.33
N VAL A 50 19.21 2.74 62.84
CA VAL A 50 18.80 1.59 63.66
C VAL A 50 20.06 0.77 63.93
N SER A 51 20.46 0.78 65.19
CA SER A 51 21.41 -0.16 65.78
C SER A 51 20.83 -1.56 65.78
N ASN A 52 21.58 -2.55 65.31
CA ASN A 52 21.70 -3.86 65.97
C ASN A 52 22.83 -4.65 65.30
N ALA A 53 23.96 -4.72 65.99
CA ALA A 53 25.01 -5.67 65.73
C ALA A 53 24.66 -6.97 66.45
N SER A 54 24.50 -8.06 65.69
CA SER A 54 24.62 -9.41 66.23
C SER A 54 25.56 -10.22 65.33
N SER A 55 26.46 -10.92 66.00
CA SER A 55 27.53 -11.79 65.51
C SER A 55 27.09 -12.73 64.37
N MET A 56 27.89 -12.84 63.30
CA MET A 56 27.69 -13.87 62.27
C MET A 56 28.96 -14.68 62.03
N THR A 57 28.94 -15.91 62.56
CA THR A 57 29.66 -17.08 62.06
C THR A 57 29.00 -17.59 60.77
N SER A 58 29.84 -18.07 59.83
CA SER A 58 29.54 -18.77 58.54
C SER A 58 28.21 -18.47 57.82
N LEU A 59 28.27 -17.71 56.72
CA LEU A 59 27.13 -17.43 55.84
C LEU A 59 26.86 -18.60 54.87
N THR A 60 25.58 -19.00 54.74
CA THR A 60 25.07 -19.99 53.79
C THR A 60 24.91 -19.41 52.36
N PRO A 61 24.79 -20.25 51.31
CA PRO A 61 24.71 -19.80 49.90
C PRO A 61 23.57 -18.81 49.59
N SER A 62 22.46 -18.88 50.33
CA SER A 62 21.31 -17.98 50.18
C SER A 62 21.54 -16.57 50.74
N GLN A 63 22.39 -16.45 51.78
CA GLN A 63 22.79 -15.16 52.35
C GLN A 63 23.80 -14.44 51.46
N LEU A 64 24.61 -15.20 50.70
CA LEU A 64 25.51 -14.64 49.69
C LEU A 64 24.73 -14.05 48.50
N ASP A 65 23.63 -14.70 48.06
CA ASP A 65 22.73 -14.18 47.02
C ASP A 65 22.03 -12.88 47.48
N LEU A 66 21.67 -12.79 48.77
CA LEU A 66 21.09 -11.59 49.36
C LEU A 66 22.08 -10.42 49.44
N ALA A 67 23.33 -10.68 49.84
CA ALA A 67 24.38 -9.66 49.86
C ALA A 67 24.75 -9.16 48.46
N ILE A 68 24.65 -10.01 47.44
CA ILE A 68 24.85 -9.63 46.03
C ILE A 68 23.69 -8.76 45.52
N ARG A 69 22.45 -9.01 45.97
CA ARG A 69 21.28 -8.17 45.65
C ARG A 69 21.36 -6.76 46.26
N ASP A 70 21.75 -6.66 47.52
CA ASP A 70 21.92 -5.37 48.20
C ASP A 70 23.06 -4.53 47.58
N MET A 71 24.15 -5.18 47.16
CA MET A 71 25.29 -4.50 46.52
C MET A 71 24.99 -3.94 45.12
N LEU A 72 23.95 -4.43 44.43
CA LEU A 72 23.54 -3.95 43.11
C LEU A 72 22.47 -2.85 43.17
N SER A 73 22.07 -2.38 44.35
CA SER A 73 21.03 -1.34 44.55
C SER A 73 19.69 -1.64 43.86
N ILE A 74 19.33 -2.92 43.73
CA ILE A 74 18.00 -3.30 43.22
C ILE A 74 17.06 -3.43 44.42
N ASN A 75 16.34 -2.36 44.74
CA ASN A 75 15.27 -2.40 45.75
C ASN A 75 14.33 -3.60 45.49
N PRO A 76 13.92 -4.36 46.52
CA PRO A 76 12.97 -5.46 46.34
C PRO A 76 11.66 -4.93 45.76
N PRO A 77 11.03 -5.65 44.81
CA PRO A 77 9.78 -5.21 44.20
C PRO A 77 8.70 -5.06 45.27
N ARG A 78 7.95 -3.97 45.23
CA ARG A 78 6.89 -3.64 46.17
C ARG A 78 5.62 -4.48 45.94
N ASN A 79 5.43 -5.03 44.72
CA ASN A 79 4.25 -5.81 44.31
C ASN A 79 4.59 -6.97 43.34
N ARG A 80 3.75 -8.03 43.28
CA ARG A 80 3.87 -9.19 42.36
C ARG A 80 3.97 -8.83 40.86
N SER A 81 3.38 -7.70 40.45
CA SER A 81 3.48 -7.18 39.08
C SER A 81 4.86 -6.60 38.75
N GLU A 82 5.57 -6.03 39.73
CA GLU A 82 6.96 -5.57 39.55
C GLU A 82 7.94 -6.73 39.42
N GLU A 83 7.69 -7.85 40.11
CA GLU A 83 8.50 -9.07 40.04
C GLU A 83 8.41 -9.74 38.65
N TYR A 84 7.23 -9.74 38.02
CA TYR A 84 7.05 -10.24 36.66
C TYR A 84 7.72 -9.34 35.60
N CYS A 85 7.83 -8.03 35.90
CA CYS A 85 8.45 -7.04 35.03
C CYS A 85 9.98 -6.96 35.19
N ARG A 86 10.51 -7.09 36.41
CA ARG A 86 11.94 -7.14 36.75
C ARG A 86 12.44 -8.59 36.92
N GLY A 87 12.55 -9.31 35.81
CA GLY A 87 13.28 -10.58 35.82
C GLY A 87 14.76 -10.34 36.14
N ASN A 88 15.37 -11.19 36.98
CA ASN A 88 16.80 -11.08 37.29
C ASN A 88 17.63 -11.32 36.01
N PRO A 89 18.35 -10.31 35.48
CA PRO A 89 19.05 -10.39 34.20
C PRO A 89 20.21 -11.40 34.20
N ILE A 90 20.60 -11.88 35.39
CA ILE A 90 21.72 -12.79 35.60
C ILE A 90 21.30 -14.26 35.33
N THR A 91 20.01 -14.60 35.51
CA THR A 91 19.49 -15.98 35.33
C THR A 91 19.15 -16.29 33.86
N SER A 92 19.40 -17.52 33.38
CA SER A 92 19.13 -17.94 31.99
C SER A 92 17.69 -17.68 31.52
N SER A 93 16.70 -17.93 32.38
CA SER A 93 15.29 -17.61 32.12
C SER A 93 15.01 -16.10 32.08
N GLY A 94 15.70 -15.31 32.90
CA GLY A 94 15.66 -13.85 32.85
C GLY A 94 16.24 -13.29 31.55
N LYS A 95 17.35 -13.87 31.06
CA LYS A 95 17.97 -13.53 29.77
C LYS A 95 16.98 -13.70 28.62
N ARG A 96 16.31 -14.85 28.55
CA ARG A 96 15.33 -15.14 27.50
C ARG A 96 14.13 -14.21 27.55
N LYS A 97 13.61 -13.89 28.74
CA LYS A 97 12.51 -12.92 28.91
C LYS A 97 12.92 -11.50 28.49
N GLN A 98 14.14 -11.07 28.82
CA GLN A 98 14.61 -9.73 28.48
C GLN A 98 14.92 -9.59 26.98
N LEU A 99 15.47 -10.64 26.36
CA LEU A 99 15.67 -10.69 24.92
C LEU A 99 14.33 -10.59 24.17
N VAL A 100 13.31 -11.36 24.57
CA VAL A 100 11.98 -11.29 23.96
C VAL A 100 11.38 -9.88 24.10
N LYS A 101 11.51 -9.22 25.26
CA LYS A 101 11.03 -7.84 25.45
C LYS A 101 11.72 -6.86 24.51
N MET A 102 13.05 -6.94 24.38
CA MET A 102 13.84 -6.08 23.49
C MET A 102 13.48 -6.32 22.02
N THR A 103 13.38 -7.58 21.59
CA THR A 103 13.00 -7.93 20.21
C THR A 103 11.57 -7.49 19.89
N SER A 104 10.60 -7.68 20.81
CA SER A 104 9.21 -7.27 20.58
C SER A 104 9.06 -5.76 20.35
N ILE A 105 9.80 -4.92 21.08
CA ILE A 105 9.77 -3.46 20.90
C ILE A 105 10.21 -3.07 19.48
N VAL A 106 11.25 -3.72 18.96
CA VAL A 106 11.82 -3.42 17.65
C VAL A 106 10.98 -4.01 16.50
N MET A 107 10.28 -5.13 16.74
CA MET A 107 9.42 -5.75 15.72
C MET A 107 8.10 -5.00 15.48
N ILE A 108 7.59 -4.22 16.44
CA ILE A 108 6.32 -3.49 16.28
C ILE A 108 6.37 -2.52 15.09
N PRO A 109 7.35 -1.59 14.97
CA PRO A 109 7.47 -0.72 13.81
C PRO A 109 7.65 -1.46 12.49
N VAL A 110 8.39 -2.57 12.51
CA VAL A 110 8.62 -3.41 11.33
C VAL A 110 7.31 -4.02 10.84
N VAL A 111 6.51 -4.60 11.73
CA VAL A 111 5.21 -5.20 11.36
C VAL A 111 4.26 -4.14 10.81
N VAL A 112 4.21 -2.95 11.43
CA VAL A 112 3.39 -1.84 10.94
C VAL A 112 3.84 -1.39 9.55
N LEU A 113 5.15 -1.21 9.34
CA LEU A 113 5.70 -0.80 8.05
C LEU A 113 5.43 -1.85 6.97
N THR A 114 5.67 -3.14 7.26
CA THR A 114 5.38 -4.25 6.34
C THR A 114 3.89 -4.27 5.98
N GLY A 115 2.99 -4.13 6.95
CA GLY A 115 1.55 -4.09 6.70
C GLY A 115 1.13 -2.90 5.81
N LEU A 116 1.68 -1.71 6.06
CA LEU A 116 1.42 -0.53 5.24
C LEU A 116 1.94 -0.71 3.81
N THR A 117 3.19 -1.16 3.64
CA THR A 117 3.78 -1.41 2.31
C THR A 117 3.00 -2.46 1.53
N ALA A 118 2.57 -3.55 2.16
CA ALA A 118 1.74 -4.57 1.55
C ALA A 118 0.39 -4.01 1.10
N ASN A 119 -0.30 -3.24 1.95
CA ASN A 119 -1.56 -2.61 1.57
C ASN A 119 -1.40 -1.62 0.41
N THR A 120 -0.34 -0.80 0.43
CA THR A 120 -0.03 0.11 -0.70
C THR A 120 0.34 -0.64 -1.98
N PHE A 121 0.99 -1.80 -1.86
CA PHE A 121 1.29 -2.66 -3.00
C PHE A 121 0.00 -3.24 -3.60
N PHE A 122 -0.86 -3.85 -2.78
CA PHE A 122 -2.13 -4.43 -3.24
C PHE A 122 -3.05 -3.39 -3.90
N THR A 123 -3.16 -2.21 -3.29
CA THR A 123 -3.93 -1.10 -3.88
C THR A 123 -3.33 -0.62 -5.21
N THR A 124 -2.01 -0.45 -5.29
CA THR A 124 -1.33 -0.04 -6.54
C THR A 124 -1.45 -1.11 -7.63
N PHE A 125 -1.34 -2.38 -7.27
CA PHE A 125 -1.52 -3.52 -8.17
C PHE A 125 -2.95 -3.59 -8.71
N THR A 126 -3.95 -3.38 -7.85
CA THR A 126 -5.36 -3.33 -8.26
C THR A 126 -5.60 -2.16 -9.23
N ASN A 127 -5.04 -0.99 -8.94
CA ASN A 127 -5.12 0.18 -9.83
C ASN A 127 -4.43 -0.07 -11.19
N TYR A 128 -3.32 -0.82 -11.21
CA TYR A 128 -2.64 -1.22 -12.44
C TYR A 128 -3.54 -2.14 -13.30
N ILE A 129 -4.12 -3.18 -12.70
CA ILE A 129 -5.06 -4.08 -13.38
C ILE A 129 -6.28 -3.32 -13.92
N ASN A 130 -6.89 -2.48 -13.08
CA ASN A 130 -8.07 -1.69 -13.47
C ASN A 130 -7.75 -0.77 -14.66
N SER A 131 -6.59 -0.11 -14.66
CA SER A 131 -6.19 0.75 -15.79
C SER A 131 -6.00 -0.05 -17.09
N SER A 132 -5.45 -1.27 -16.99
CA SER A 132 -5.34 -2.17 -18.16
C SER A 132 -6.70 -2.62 -18.69
N GLN A 133 -7.66 -2.89 -17.81
CA GLN A 133 -9.02 -3.28 -18.22
C GLN A 133 -9.75 -2.12 -18.92
N ILE A 134 -9.63 -0.89 -18.39
CA ILE A 134 -10.21 0.30 -19.01
C ILE A 134 -9.62 0.52 -20.42
N ARG A 135 -8.32 0.28 -20.61
CA ARG A 135 -7.68 0.36 -21.92
C ARG A 135 -8.27 -0.63 -22.92
N ASP A 136 -8.46 -1.90 -22.52
CA ASP A 136 -9.08 -2.92 -23.35
C ASP A 136 -10.54 -2.56 -23.71
N ILE A 137 -11.29 -2.01 -22.75
CA ILE A 137 -12.66 -1.50 -22.95
C ILE A 137 -12.68 -0.34 -23.95
N LEU A 138 -11.73 0.60 -23.87
CA LEU A 138 -11.64 1.72 -24.79
C LEU A 138 -11.31 1.26 -26.22
N LEU A 139 -10.35 0.35 -26.39
CA LEU A 139 -10.00 -0.21 -27.69
C LEU A 139 -11.20 -0.94 -28.32
N TYR A 140 -11.94 -1.70 -27.53
CA TYR A 140 -13.20 -2.30 -27.96
C TYR A 140 -14.22 -1.24 -28.39
N SER A 141 -14.38 -0.17 -27.60
CA SER A 141 -15.30 0.93 -27.87
C SER A 141 -14.95 1.70 -29.16
N VAL A 142 -13.66 1.80 -29.50
CA VAL A 142 -13.20 2.37 -30.78
C VAL A 142 -13.60 1.49 -31.97
N GLU A 143 -13.35 0.18 -31.90
CA GLU A 143 -13.75 -0.75 -32.97
C GLU A 143 -15.29 -0.85 -33.09
N LEU A 144 -16.00 -0.83 -31.97
CA LEU A 144 -17.46 -0.80 -31.94
C LEU A 144 -18.03 0.48 -32.57
N GLY A 145 -17.39 1.63 -32.31
CA GLY A 145 -17.73 2.88 -32.97
C GLY A 145 -17.57 2.84 -34.50
N LYS A 146 -16.60 2.07 -35.03
CA LYS A 146 -16.46 1.85 -36.48
C LYS A 146 -17.58 0.99 -37.04
N VAL A 147 -17.99 -0.07 -36.33
CA VAL A 147 -19.14 -0.90 -36.73
C VAL A 147 -20.41 -0.07 -36.81
N ILE A 148 -20.66 0.75 -35.79
CA ILE A 148 -21.80 1.69 -35.79
C ILE A 148 -21.72 2.60 -37.01
N HIS A 149 -20.57 3.21 -37.28
CA HIS A 149 -20.38 4.08 -38.43
C HIS A 149 -20.67 3.40 -39.78
N PHE A 150 -20.14 2.21 -40.03
CA PHE A 150 -20.40 1.52 -41.30
C PHE A 150 -21.85 1.03 -41.44
N LEU A 151 -22.49 0.61 -40.33
CA LEU A 151 -23.92 0.31 -40.35
C LEU A 151 -24.78 1.55 -40.62
N GLN A 152 -24.38 2.73 -40.14
CA GLN A 152 -25.05 4.00 -40.50
C GLN A 152 -24.91 4.28 -42.00
N GLU A 153 -23.72 4.10 -42.59
CA GLU A 153 -23.54 4.31 -44.02
C GLU A 153 -24.34 3.31 -44.86
N GLU A 154 -24.38 2.04 -44.45
CA GLU A 154 -25.19 1.01 -45.10
C GLU A 154 -26.68 1.34 -45.02
N ARG A 155 -27.18 1.75 -43.85
CA ARG A 155 -28.55 2.25 -43.65
C ARG A 155 -28.89 3.37 -44.62
N ASP A 156 -28.02 4.39 -44.68
CA ASP A 156 -28.28 5.60 -45.46
C ASP A 156 -28.29 5.29 -46.97
N MET A 157 -27.41 4.40 -47.43
CA MET A 157 -27.39 3.94 -48.83
C MET A 157 -28.58 3.04 -49.17
N SER A 158 -29.02 2.19 -48.24
CA SER A 158 -30.24 1.38 -48.44
C SER A 158 -31.48 2.27 -48.55
N ALA A 159 -31.61 3.26 -47.66
CA ALA A 159 -32.70 4.22 -47.70
C ALA A 159 -32.69 5.06 -49.00
N LEU A 160 -31.51 5.51 -49.43
CA LEU A 160 -31.34 6.21 -50.71
C LEU A 160 -31.72 5.31 -51.90
N TYR A 161 -31.31 4.04 -51.90
CA TYR A 161 -31.67 3.08 -52.94
C TYR A 161 -33.18 2.86 -53.06
N LEU A 162 -33.87 2.71 -51.94
CA LEU A 162 -35.33 2.55 -51.92
C LEU A 162 -36.08 3.82 -52.36
N SER A 163 -35.50 4.99 -52.11
CA SER A 163 -36.07 6.30 -52.49
C SER A 163 -35.76 6.69 -53.94
N ASP A 164 -34.76 6.05 -54.58
CA ASP A 164 -34.31 6.37 -55.93
C ASP A 164 -35.15 5.70 -57.01
N LEU A 165 -35.91 6.49 -57.76
CA LEU A 165 -36.69 6.02 -58.91
C LEU A 165 -35.82 5.39 -60.01
N GLY A 166 -34.55 5.83 -60.13
CA GLY A 166 -33.62 5.39 -61.17
C GLY A 166 -32.77 4.17 -60.81
N ARG A 167 -32.76 3.75 -59.53
CA ARG A 167 -32.13 2.57 -58.86
C ARG A 167 -30.68 2.17 -59.21
N SER A 168 -30.18 2.38 -60.41
CA SER A 168 -28.91 1.88 -60.92
C SER A 168 -27.71 2.53 -60.23
N ARG A 169 -27.71 3.87 -60.08
CA ARG A 169 -26.59 4.60 -59.45
C ARG A 169 -26.53 4.35 -57.95
N SER A 170 -27.68 4.45 -57.26
CA SER A 170 -27.80 4.17 -55.83
C SER A 170 -27.43 2.72 -55.47
N LYS A 171 -27.79 1.73 -56.30
CA LYS A 171 -27.40 0.32 -56.08
C LYS A 171 -25.88 0.13 -56.09
N SER A 172 -25.17 0.78 -57.02
CA SER A 172 -23.71 0.67 -57.09
C SER A 172 -23.01 1.21 -55.83
N LEU A 173 -23.52 2.30 -55.26
CA LEU A 173 -23.02 2.89 -54.01
C LEU A 173 -23.30 1.97 -52.82
N LEU A 174 -24.49 1.38 -52.75
CA LEU A 174 -24.89 0.44 -51.70
C LEU A 174 -24.01 -0.82 -51.69
N LEU A 175 -23.76 -1.42 -52.86
CA LEU A 175 -22.92 -2.61 -52.98
C LEU A 175 -21.46 -2.37 -52.56
N GLN A 176 -20.98 -1.13 -52.65
CA GLN A 176 -19.63 -0.76 -52.17
C GLN A 176 -19.55 -0.72 -50.64
N ARG A 177 -20.67 -0.54 -49.92
CA ARG A 177 -20.68 -0.42 -48.45
C ARG A 177 -20.69 -1.76 -47.72
N TYR A 178 -21.33 -2.78 -48.27
CA TYR A 178 -21.44 -4.09 -47.61
C TYR A 178 -20.09 -4.68 -47.15
N PRO A 179 -19.02 -4.67 -47.98
CA PRO A 179 -17.72 -5.20 -47.56
C PRO A 179 -17.05 -4.40 -46.44
N GLU A 180 -17.36 -3.10 -46.32
CA GLU A 180 -16.81 -2.23 -45.27
C GLU A 180 -17.42 -2.58 -43.91
N THR A 181 -18.75 -2.75 -43.88
CA THR A 181 -19.50 -3.25 -42.71
C THR A 181 -18.99 -4.61 -42.27
N ASP A 182 -18.84 -5.54 -43.21
CA ASP A 182 -18.42 -6.92 -42.90
C ASP A 182 -17.00 -6.94 -42.31
N ARG A 183 -16.08 -6.18 -42.90
CA ARG A 183 -14.70 -6.05 -42.39
C ARG A 183 -14.66 -5.43 -40.99
N ALA A 184 -15.52 -4.45 -40.70
CA ALA A 184 -15.59 -3.84 -39.38
C ALA A 184 -16.13 -4.84 -38.34
N LEU A 185 -17.15 -5.62 -38.70
CA LEU A 185 -17.69 -6.68 -37.84
C LEU A 185 -16.64 -7.77 -37.57
N GLU A 186 -15.85 -8.16 -38.56
CA GLU A 186 -14.75 -9.13 -38.39
C GLU A 186 -13.71 -8.62 -37.38
N LYS A 187 -13.32 -7.34 -37.46
CA LYS A 187 -12.32 -6.70 -36.59
C LYS A 187 -12.75 -6.53 -35.14
N LEU A 188 -14.03 -6.68 -34.81
CA LEU A 188 -14.48 -6.62 -33.41
C LEU A 188 -13.76 -7.67 -32.56
N PRO A 189 -13.05 -7.26 -31.48
CA PRO A 189 -12.20 -8.16 -30.71
C PRO A 189 -12.99 -9.20 -29.92
N PHE A 190 -14.22 -8.87 -29.51
CA PHE A 190 -15.13 -9.81 -28.88
C PHE A 190 -16.59 -9.46 -29.21
N TRP A 191 -17.45 -10.47 -29.10
CA TRP A 191 -18.90 -10.35 -29.31
C TRP A 191 -19.60 -10.52 -27.97
N THR A 192 -20.35 -9.51 -27.51
CA THR A 192 -20.97 -9.53 -26.18
C THR A 192 -22.28 -10.32 -26.21
N THR A 193 -22.31 -11.47 -25.54
CA THR A 193 -23.54 -12.23 -25.30
C THR A 193 -24.04 -11.93 -23.89
N GLY A 194 -24.85 -10.88 -23.75
CA GLY A 194 -25.49 -10.56 -22.48
C GLY A 194 -26.52 -11.64 -22.09
N PRO A 195 -26.74 -11.91 -20.79
CA PRO A 195 -27.77 -12.84 -20.32
C PRO A 195 -29.20 -12.41 -20.69
N THR A 196 -29.39 -11.14 -21.07
CA THR A 196 -30.67 -10.51 -21.43
C THR A 196 -30.85 -10.27 -22.92
N LEU A 197 -30.01 -10.86 -23.78
CA LEU A 197 -30.07 -10.61 -25.22
C LEU A 197 -31.25 -11.36 -25.87
N ILE A 198 -32.39 -10.66 -26.02
CA ILE A 198 -33.64 -11.23 -26.55
C ILE A 198 -33.57 -11.48 -28.06
N ARG A 199 -32.75 -10.72 -28.80
CA ARG A 199 -32.69 -10.78 -30.27
C ARG A 199 -31.84 -11.97 -30.77
N PRO A 200 -32.42 -12.95 -31.49
CA PRO A 200 -31.72 -14.17 -31.91
C PRO A 200 -30.53 -13.91 -32.86
N GLU A 201 -30.60 -12.87 -33.68
CA GLU A 201 -29.58 -12.46 -34.63
C GLU A 201 -28.30 -11.96 -33.93
N PHE A 202 -28.37 -11.44 -32.71
CA PHE A 202 -27.19 -10.98 -31.96
C PHE A 202 -26.54 -12.07 -31.08
N GLN A 203 -27.00 -13.33 -31.14
CA GLN A 203 -26.43 -14.41 -30.33
C GLN A 203 -24.97 -14.74 -30.69
N SER A 204 -24.59 -14.57 -31.97
CA SER A 204 -23.21 -14.70 -32.41
C SER A 204 -22.94 -13.78 -33.59
N LYS A 205 -21.65 -13.49 -33.83
CA LYS A 205 -21.20 -12.71 -35.00
C LYS A 205 -21.71 -13.33 -36.31
N ASP A 206 -21.63 -14.65 -36.45
CA ASP A 206 -22.07 -15.36 -37.66
C ASP A 206 -23.58 -15.28 -37.89
N LYS A 207 -24.38 -15.33 -36.83
CA LYS A 207 -25.85 -15.17 -36.92
C LYS A 207 -26.22 -13.76 -37.34
N PHE A 208 -25.51 -12.75 -36.82
CA PHE A 208 -25.73 -11.36 -37.18
C PHE A 208 -25.36 -11.10 -38.65
N LEU A 209 -24.20 -11.60 -39.10
CA LEU A 209 -23.79 -11.53 -40.49
C LEU A 209 -24.75 -12.27 -41.42
N SER A 210 -25.24 -13.44 -41.01
CA SER A 210 -26.24 -14.20 -41.79
C SER A 210 -27.56 -13.44 -41.89
N TYR A 211 -27.98 -12.76 -40.82
CA TYR A 211 -29.16 -11.89 -40.81
C TYR A 211 -28.99 -10.70 -41.74
N LEU A 212 -27.87 -9.96 -41.66
CA LEU A 212 -27.58 -8.86 -42.57
C LEU A 212 -27.53 -9.31 -44.03
N ASN A 213 -26.82 -10.40 -44.33
CA ASN A 213 -26.71 -10.91 -45.69
C ASN A 213 -28.08 -11.30 -46.25
N ARG A 214 -28.92 -11.97 -45.45
CA ARG A 214 -30.29 -12.28 -45.84
C ARG A 214 -31.08 -11.01 -46.17
N HIS A 215 -31.02 -10.02 -45.28
CA HIS A 215 -31.68 -8.72 -45.49
C HIS A 215 -31.23 -8.03 -46.79
N ARG A 216 -29.91 -8.03 -47.07
CA ARG A 216 -29.34 -7.47 -48.31
C ARG A 216 -29.88 -8.14 -49.59
N TYR A 217 -30.15 -9.45 -49.56
CA TYR A 217 -30.82 -10.16 -50.66
C TYR A 217 -32.32 -9.86 -50.73
N GLU A 218 -32.97 -9.73 -49.58
CA GLU A 218 -34.40 -9.46 -49.46
C GLU A 218 -34.78 -8.04 -49.94
N LEU A 219 -33.85 -7.08 -49.86
CA LEU A 219 -34.06 -5.69 -50.28
C LEU A 219 -34.52 -5.53 -51.74
N ASP A 220 -34.09 -6.41 -52.65
CA ASP A 220 -34.52 -6.38 -54.06
C ASP A 220 -35.80 -7.17 -54.33
N THR A 221 -36.18 -8.07 -53.43
CA THR A 221 -37.27 -9.03 -53.64
C THR A 221 -38.54 -8.67 -52.88
N LEU A 222 -38.40 -8.00 -51.74
CA LEU A 222 -39.50 -7.53 -50.92
C LEU A 222 -39.78 -6.05 -51.24
N ASN A 223 -41.05 -5.68 -51.37
CA ASN A 223 -41.48 -4.29 -51.57
C ASN A 223 -41.43 -3.52 -50.23
N GLN A 224 -40.25 -3.44 -49.62
CA GLN A 224 -40.02 -2.76 -48.35
C GLN A 224 -40.11 -1.24 -48.49
N THR A 225 -40.60 -0.58 -47.45
CA THR A 225 -40.65 0.89 -47.41
C THR A 225 -39.35 1.47 -46.86
N VAL A 226 -39.02 2.69 -47.28
CA VAL A 226 -37.84 3.44 -46.78
C VAL A 226 -37.87 3.56 -45.25
N THR A 227 -39.05 3.77 -44.66
CA THR A 227 -39.23 3.87 -43.21
C THR A 227 -38.91 2.57 -42.49
N GLN A 228 -39.38 1.43 -43.02
CA GLN A 228 -39.08 0.10 -42.45
C GLN A 228 -37.57 -0.17 -42.47
N GLU A 229 -36.91 0.22 -43.55
CA GLU A 229 -35.46 0.04 -43.70
C GLU A 229 -34.67 0.88 -42.69
N LEU A 230 -35.03 2.16 -42.54
CA LEU A 230 -34.42 3.04 -41.56
C LEU A 230 -34.62 2.53 -40.12
N GLU A 231 -35.84 2.13 -39.77
CA GLU A 231 -36.17 1.61 -38.43
C GLU A 231 -35.39 0.33 -38.13
N MET A 232 -35.29 -0.59 -39.11
CA MET A 232 -34.58 -1.85 -38.94
C MET A 232 -33.11 -1.60 -38.61
N TYR A 233 -32.35 -0.87 -39.44
CA TYR A 233 -30.93 -0.59 -39.16
C TYR A 233 -30.75 0.21 -37.86
N THR A 234 -31.61 1.20 -37.61
CA THR A 234 -31.56 2.00 -36.37
C THR A 234 -31.76 1.12 -35.14
N SER A 235 -32.63 0.11 -35.23
CA SER A 235 -32.81 -0.88 -34.17
C SER A 235 -31.56 -1.73 -33.94
N LEU A 236 -30.81 -2.07 -34.99
CA LEU A 236 -29.56 -2.83 -34.89
C LEU A 236 -28.48 -1.97 -34.21
N ILE A 237 -28.31 -0.74 -34.68
CA ILE A 237 -27.32 0.20 -34.17
C ILE A 237 -27.57 0.50 -32.68
N ARG A 238 -28.83 0.64 -32.26
CA ARG A 238 -29.20 0.85 -30.85
C ARG A 238 -28.71 -0.28 -29.93
N VAL A 239 -28.66 -1.52 -30.40
CA VAL A 239 -28.09 -2.65 -29.63
C VAL A 239 -26.59 -2.46 -29.42
N PHE A 240 -25.85 -2.09 -30.47
CA PHE A 240 -24.41 -1.80 -30.35
C PHE A 240 -24.14 -0.57 -29.45
N ILE A 241 -24.97 0.47 -29.50
CA ILE A 241 -24.87 1.61 -28.56
C ILE A 241 -25.13 1.15 -27.11
N THR A 242 -26.05 0.21 -26.89
CA THR A 242 -26.29 -0.37 -25.55
C THR A 242 -25.08 -1.16 -25.05
N TRP A 243 -24.36 -1.85 -25.94
CA TRP A 243 -23.11 -2.53 -25.61
C TRP A 243 -22.01 -1.54 -25.24
N LEU A 244 -21.89 -0.45 -26.00
CA LEU A 244 -20.98 0.65 -25.70
C LEU A 244 -21.27 1.24 -24.31
N TYR A 245 -22.54 1.53 -24.01
CA TYR A 245 -23.00 2.04 -22.73
C TYR A 245 -22.61 1.09 -21.58
N SER A 246 -22.84 -0.21 -21.77
CA SER A 246 -22.52 -1.23 -20.76
C SER A 246 -21.01 -1.32 -20.51
N ALA A 247 -20.20 -1.29 -21.58
CA ALA A 247 -18.75 -1.34 -21.49
C ALA A 247 -18.17 -0.12 -20.77
N ILE A 248 -18.68 1.08 -21.07
CA ILE A 248 -18.21 2.32 -20.45
C ILE A 248 -18.69 2.45 -19.00
N THR A 249 -19.93 2.06 -18.70
CA THR A 249 -20.47 2.13 -17.33
C THR A 249 -19.66 1.29 -16.34
N GLU A 250 -19.17 0.12 -16.77
CA GLU A 250 -18.29 -0.71 -15.95
C GLU A 250 -16.96 -0.01 -15.61
N ALA A 251 -16.52 0.93 -16.45
CA ALA A 251 -15.29 1.72 -16.29
C ALA A 251 -15.47 3.08 -15.58
N GLN A 252 -16.70 3.45 -15.18
CA GLN A 252 -17.02 4.80 -14.66
C GLN A 252 -16.49 5.12 -13.25
N SER A 253 -15.87 4.17 -12.52
CA SER A 253 -15.26 4.47 -11.23
C SER A 253 -13.78 4.87 -11.40
N GLY A 254 -13.48 6.17 -11.54
CA GLY A 254 -12.09 6.64 -11.50
C GLY A 254 -11.82 7.94 -12.23
N PHE A 255 -10.57 8.42 -12.19
CA PHE A 255 -10.16 9.74 -12.68
C PHE A 255 -10.45 10.03 -14.18
N ILE A 256 -10.78 9.02 -14.99
CA ILE A 256 -11.02 9.13 -16.45
C ILE A 256 -12.52 9.11 -16.79
N TRP A 257 -13.41 8.91 -15.80
CA TRP A 257 -14.84 8.72 -16.05
C TRP A 257 -15.47 9.82 -16.91
N ARG A 258 -15.04 11.09 -16.72
CA ARG A 258 -15.53 12.24 -17.49
C ARG A 258 -15.17 12.13 -18.97
N SER A 259 -13.93 11.78 -19.29
CA SER A 259 -13.46 11.61 -20.66
C SER A 259 -14.14 10.42 -21.35
N LEU A 260 -14.41 9.32 -20.62
CA LEU A 260 -15.15 8.18 -21.15
C LEU A 260 -16.63 8.54 -21.44
N VAL A 261 -17.27 9.31 -20.55
CA VAL A 261 -18.64 9.80 -20.79
C VAL A 261 -18.64 10.75 -21.98
N ALA A 262 -17.71 11.71 -22.07
CA ALA A 262 -17.58 12.58 -23.23
C ALA A 262 -17.40 11.77 -24.54
N TYR A 263 -16.57 10.72 -24.51
CA TYR A 263 -16.34 9.84 -25.66
C TYR A 263 -17.62 9.12 -26.09
N GLN A 264 -18.39 8.61 -25.12
CA GLN A 264 -19.69 8.00 -25.38
C GLN A 264 -20.68 8.99 -26.00
N GLU A 265 -20.77 10.19 -25.44
CA GLU A 265 -21.69 11.24 -25.89
C GLU A 265 -21.36 11.69 -27.32
N VAL A 266 -20.08 11.76 -27.72
CA VAL A 266 -19.71 12.03 -29.12
C VAL A 266 -20.23 10.94 -30.06
N ILE A 267 -20.14 9.66 -29.69
CA ILE A 267 -20.66 8.55 -30.52
C ILE A 267 -22.18 8.62 -30.63
N ILE A 268 -22.88 8.89 -29.53
CA ILE A 268 -24.34 9.02 -29.53
C ILE A 268 -24.76 10.22 -30.39
N ALA A 269 -24.11 11.37 -30.24
CA ALA A 269 -24.38 12.54 -31.06
C ALA A 269 -24.21 12.22 -32.56
N LYS A 270 -23.14 11.50 -32.93
CA LYS A 270 -22.92 11.04 -34.31
C LYS A 270 -24.01 10.10 -34.82
N GLU A 271 -24.61 9.26 -33.98
CA GLU A 271 -25.76 8.45 -34.40
C GLU A 271 -26.95 9.31 -34.79
N TYR A 272 -27.31 10.28 -33.96
CA TYR A 272 -28.42 11.18 -34.25
C TYR A 272 -28.12 12.11 -35.44
N MET A 273 -26.88 12.54 -35.62
CA MET A 273 -26.47 13.26 -36.85
C MET A 273 -26.50 12.35 -38.09
N GLY A 274 -26.21 11.05 -37.94
CA GLY A 274 -26.37 10.05 -38.99
C GLY A 274 -27.84 9.87 -39.38
N LEU A 275 -28.75 9.87 -38.40
CA LEU A 275 -30.20 9.86 -38.66
C LEU A 275 -30.65 11.14 -39.39
N GLU A 276 -30.17 12.30 -38.95
CA GLU A 276 -30.41 13.58 -39.64
C GLU A 276 -29.94 13.51 -41.10
N ARG A 277 -28.74 12.96 -41.36
CA ARG A 277 -28.20 12.76 -42.70
C ARG A 277 -29.12 11.87 -43.54
N ALA A 278 -29.53 10.71 -43.01
CA ALA A 278 -30.40 9.76 -43.71
C ALA A 278 -31.75 10.39 -44.08
N LEU A 279 -32.41 11.01 -43.11
CA LEU A 279 -33.73 11.62 -43.27
C LEU A 279 -33.69 12.83 -44.22
N GLY A 280 -32.65 13.66 -44.13
CA GLY A 280 -32.46 14.76 -45.09
C GLY A 280 -32.15 14.25 -46.51
N THR A 281 -31.47 13.10 -46.65
CA THR A 281 -31.22 12.47 -47.95
C THR A 281 -32.54 12.03 -48.59
N ILE A 282 -33.45 11.43 -47.81
CA ILE A 282 -34.80 11.06 -48.27
C ILE A 282 -35.58 12.30 -48.67
N PHE A 283 -35.56 13.36 -47.85
CA PHE A 283 -36.23 14.63 -48.17
C PHE A 283 -35.79 15.18 -49.53
N TYR A 284 -34.48 15.26 -49.79
CA TYR A 284 -33.99 15.77 -51.07
C TYR A 284 -34.18 14.80 -52.23
N MET A 285 -34.26 13.49 -51.96
CA MET A 285 -34.50 12.48 -53.00
C MET A 285 -35.96 12.49 -53.46
N GLU A 286 -36.90 12.60 -52.52
CA GLU A 286 -38.34 12.60 -52.80
C GLU A 286 -38.93 14.01 -53.01
N GLY A 287 -38.22 15.05 -52.57
CA GLY A 287 -38.65 16.44 -52.59
C GLY A 287 -39.52 16.86 -51.40
N ARG A 288 -39.89 15.92 -50.53
CA ARG A 288 -40.70 16.12 -49.33
C ARG A 288 -40.53 14.96 -48.35
N PHE A 289 -41.01 15.11 -47.13
CA PHE A 289 -41.14 13.97 -46.22
C PHE A 289 -42.36 13.09 -46.57
N PRO A 290 -42.25 11.76 -46.49
CA PRO A 290 -43.37 10.85 -46.76
C PRO A 290 -44.52 10.99 -45.76
N SER A 291 -44.22 11.30 -44.50
CA SER A 291 -45.20 11.50 -43.42
C SER A 291 -44.73 12.58 -42.43
N GLN A 292 -45.67 13.08 -41.63
CA GLN A 292 -45.38 14.01 -40.54
C GLN A 292 -44.43 13.40 -39.49
N ASP A 293 -44.56 12.11 -39.23
CA ASP A 293 -43.73 11.41 -38.24
C ASP A 293 -42.25 11.41 -38.64
N ILE A 294 -41.95 11.25 -39.94
CA ILE A 294 -40.58 11.28 -40.46
C ILE A 294 -40.00 12.70 -40.37
N TYR A 295 -40.81 13.73 -40.60
CA TYR A 295 -40.40 15.12 -40.36
C TYR A 295 -40.08 15.38 -38.88
N LEU A 296 -40.93 14.90 -37.97
CA LEU A 296 -40.70 15.03 -36.54
C LEU A 296 -39.44 14.27 -36.11
N TRP A 297 -39.22 13.08 -36.66
CA TRP A 297 -38.01 12.30 -36.41
C TRP A 297 -36.74 13.02 -36.88
N PHE A 298 -36.79 13.74 -38.01
CA PHE A 298 -35.68 14.58 -38.46
C PHE A 298 -35.40 15.71 -37.46
N SER A 299 -36.44 16.43 -37.02
CA SER A 299 -36.31 17.52 -36.06
C SER A 299 -35.73 17.02 -34.72
N GLU A 300 -36.29 15.93 -34.19
CA GLU A 300 -35.82 15.31 -32.94
C GLU A 300 -34.36 14.87 -33.05
N SER A 301 -33.99 14.23 -34.17
CA SER A 301 -32.61 13.80 -34.40
C SER A 301 -31.62 14.97 -34.39
N GLN A 302 -32.01 16.11 -34.97
CA GLN A 302 -31.17 17.31 -34.96
C GLN A 302 -31.01 17.89 -33.55
N ASP A 303 -32.11 17.99 -32.79
CA ASP A 303 -32.10 18.55 -31.44
C ASP A 303 -31.32 17.67 -30.46
N VAL A 304 -31.58 16.36 -30.48
CA VAL A 304 -30.86 15.40 -29.62
C VAL A 304 -29.38 15.38 -29.97
N ALA A 305 -29.01 15.34 -31.26
CA ALA A 305 -27.61 15.40 -31.67
C ALA A 305 -26.86 16.61 -31.08
N ASN A 306 -27.48 17.79 -31.15
CA ASN A 306 -26.87 19.02 -30.66
C ASN A 306 -26.74 19.02 -29.13
N GLU A 307 -27.79 18.65 -28.40
CA GLU A 307 -27.76 18.61 -26.93
C GLU A 307 -26.77 17.55 -26.42
N THR A 308 -26.75 16.37 -27.02
CA THR A 308 -25.78 15.31 -26.69
C THR A 308 -24.34 15.76 -26.97
N PHE A 309 -24.08 16.43 -28.09
CA PHE A 309 -22.74 16.93 -28.37
C PHE A 309 -22.33 18.07 -27.43
N LEU A 310 -23.27 18.95 -27.04
CA LEU A 310 -23.05 19.96 -26.01
C LEU A 310 -22.75 19.33 -24.64
N SER A 311 -23.42 18.23 -24.29
CA SER A 311 -23.11 17.41 -23.11
C SER A 311 -21.66 16.92 -23.15
N ALA A 312 -21.22 16.35 -24.28
CA ALA A 312 -19.85 15.89 -24.46
C ALA A 312 -18.80 16.99 -24.18
N ARG A 313 -19.05 18.21 -24.68
CA ARG A 313 -18.19 19.38 -24.45
C ARG A 313 -18.13 19.84 -23.00
N ARG A 314 -19.17 19.57 -22.20
CA ARG A 314 -19.17 19.88 -20.75
C ARG A 314 -18.39 18.85 -19.94
N TYR A 315 -18.32 17.61 -20.42
CA TYR A 315 -17.56 16.54 -19.76
C TYR A 315 -16.07 16.58 -20.08
N SER A 316 -15.66 17.07 -21.25
CA SER A 316 -14.25 17.16 -21.65
C SER A 316 -13.92 18.49 -22.33
N ASP A 317 -12.95 19.19 -21.74
CA ASP A 317 -12.40 20.44 -22.30
C ASP A 317 -11.72 20.20 -23.65
N LEU A 318 -11.11 19.01 -23.86
CA LEU A 318 -10.52 18.65 -25.15
C LEU A 318 -11.58 18.64 -26.26
N VAL A 319 -12.77 18.07 -26.00
CA VAL A 319 -13.87 18.05 -26.97
C VAL A 319 -14.29 19.47 -27.34
N ALA A 320 -14.38 20.37 -26.37
CA ALA A 320 -14.69 21.78 -26.62
C ALA A 320 -13.60 22.47 -27.46
N ALA A 321 -12.32 22.23 -27.15
CA ALA A 321 -11.20 22.80 -27.88
C ALA A 321 -11.11 22.27 -29.33
N LEU A 322 -11.23 20.95 -29.52
CA LEU A 322 -11.22 20.30 -30.83
C LEU A 322 -12.40 20.75 -31.69
N TYR A 323 -13.59 20.89 -31.10
CA TYR A 323 -14.74 21.42 -31.81
C TYR A 323 -14.50 22.83 -32.33
N ASN A 324 -14.02 23.74 -31.48
CA ASN A 324 -13.74 25.13 -31.89
C ASN A 324 -12.67 25.16 -33.01
N LYS A 325 -11.58 24.40 -32.84
CA LYS A 325 -10.52 24.26 -33.85
C LYS A 325 -11.06 23.74 -35.19
N ASN A 326 -11.87 22.69 -35.15
CA ASN A 326 -12.43 22.06 -36.34
C ASN A 326 -13.48 22.95 -37.02
N ILE A 327 -14.24 23.74 -36.26
CA ILE A 327 -15.21 24.71 -36.77
C ILE A 327 -14.55 25.89 -37.46
N GLU A 328 -13.51 26.48 -36.87
CA GLU A 328 -12.79 27.62 -37.45
C GLU A 328 -12.26 27.28 -38.86
N GLY A 329 -11.82 26.03 -39.08
CA GLY A 329 -11.39 25.55 -40.39
C GLY A 329 -12.51 25.24 -41.39
N ASN A 330 -13.78 25.19 -40.96
CA ASN A 330 -14.90 24.67 -41.76
C ASN A 330 -16.17 25.54 -41.71
N GLU A 331 -16.06 26.85 -41.46
CA GLU A 331 -17.23 27.75 -41.37
C GLU A 331 -18.17 27.66 -42.57
N MET A 332 -17.62 27.59 -43.79
CA MET A 332 -18.42 27.49 -45.01
C MET A 332 -19.32 26.24 -45.02
N LEU A 333 -18.80 25.10 -44.54
CA LEU A 333 -19.57 23.86 -44.42
C LEU A 333 -20.80 24.06 -43.51
N LEU A 334 -20.61 24.72 -42.37
CA LEU A 334 -21.69 24.97 -41.40
C LEU A 334 -22.73 25.94 -41.96
N VAL A 335 -22.32 26.96 -42.71
CA VAL A 335 -23.25 27.89 -43.37
C VAL A 335 -24.09 27.16 -44.43
N VAL A 336 -23.47 26.30 -45.24
CA VAL A 336 -24.17 25.48 -46.24
C VAL A 336 -25.16 24.53 -45.56
N LEU A 337 -24.72 23.78 -44.55
CA LEU A 337 -25.58 22.88 -43.79
C LEU A 337 -26.71 23.63 -43.08
N GLY A 338 -26.44 24.81 -42.50
CA GLY A 338 -27.45 25.65 -41.87
C GLY A 338 -28.54 26.08 -42.85
N ARG A 339 -28.16 26.44 -44.08
CA ARG A 339 -29.10 26.75 -45.16
C ARG A 339 -29.94 25.54 -45.56
N MET A 340 -29.30 24.39 -45.78
CA MET A 340 -30.00 23.15 -46.16
C MET A 340 -30.94 22.65 -45.07
N ARG A 341 -30.54 22.76 -43.79
CA ARG A 341 -31.39 22.47 -42.63
C ARG A 341 -32.61 23.39 -42.57
N ALA A 342 -32.42 24.68 -42.85
CA ALA A 342 -33.53 25.64 -42.88
C ALA A 342 -34.51 25.33 -44.01
N GLU A 343 -34.03 24.87 -45.16
CA GLU A 343 -34.88 24.40 -46.26
C GLU A 343 -35.71 23.17 -45.87
N ILE A 344 -35.08 22.15 -45.27
CA ILE A 344 -35.78 20.96 -44.77
C ILE A 344 -36.85 21.34 -43.73
N ARG A 345 -36.54 22.26 -42.81
CA ARG A 345 -37.49 22.72 -41.77
C ARG A 345 -38.68 23.50 -42.33
N ARG A 346 -38.53 24.20 -43.46
CA ARG A 346 -39.69 24.83 -44.13
C ARG A 346 -40.66 23.78 -44.66
N ASN A 347 -40.14 22.64 -45.10
CA ASN A 347 -40.91 21.50 -45.60
C ASN A 347 -42.00 21.91 -46.63
N ASP A 348 -41.58 22.69 -47.62
CA ASP A 348 -42.49 23.25 -48.63
C ASP A 348 -43.15 22.13 -49.46
N ARG A 349 -44.48 22.16 -49.60
CA ARG A 349 -45.26 21.07 -50.23
C ARG A 349 -45.02 20.86 -51.73
N GLY A 350 -44.23 21.70 -52.39
CA GLY A 350 -43.99 21.69 -53.84
C GLY A 350 -42.56 21.31 -54.24
N GLY A 351 -41.76 20.75 -53.33
CA GLY A 351 -40.38 20.37 -53.63
C GLY A 351 -40.29 19.27 -54.70
N ILE A 352 -39.31 19.41 -55.60
CA ILE A 352 -38.98 18.40 -56.61
C ILE A 352 -37.74 17.65 -56.12
N GLY A 353 -37.89 16.33 -55.97
CA GLY A 353 -36.78 15.45 -55.60
C GLY A 353 -35.66 15.44 -56.64
N SER A 354 -34.41 15.41 -56.17
CA SER A 354 -33.22 15.36 -57.01
C SER A 354 -32.11 14.54 -56.35
N PHE A 355 -31.68 13.48 -57.05
CA PHE A 355 -30.54 12.67 -56.63
C PHE A 355 -29.28 13.52 -56.38
N LYS A 356 -29.02 14.52 -57.23
CA LYS A 356 -27.83 15.37 -57.11
C LYS A 356 -27.86 16.22 -55.83
N THR A 357 -29.03 16.72 -55.44
CA THR A 357 -29.18 17.50 -54.21
C THR A 357 -29.11 16.60 -52.97
N ALA A 358 -29.69 15.39 -53.04
CA ALA A 358 -29.57 14.38 -51.99
C ALA A 358 -28.11 13.96 -51.78
N GLU A 359 -27.37 13.68 -52.86
CA GLU A 359 -25.93 13.38 -52.83
C GLU A 359 -25.11 14.56 -52.27
N PHE A 360 -25.49 15.80 -52.61
CA PHE A 360 -24.83 17.00 -52.07
C PHE A 360 -25.05 17.16 -50.56
N TRP A 361 -26.29 16.97 -50.08
CA TRP A 361 -26.61 16.93 -48.65
C TRP A 361 -25.81 15.84 -47.94
N PHE A 362 -25.88 14.61 -48.47
CA PHE A 362 -25.19 13.45 -47.92
C PHE A 362 -23.69 13.72 -47.75
N ASN A 363 -23.03 14.17 -48.81
CA ASN A 363 -21.58 14.42 -48.79
C ASN A 363 -21.18 15.53 -47.81
N ASN A 364 -21.95 16.61 -47.69
CA ASN A 364 -21.67 17.67 -46.72
C ASN A 364 -21.90 17.20 -45.27
N MET A 365 -22.96 16.43 -45.03
CA MET A 365 -23.19 15.82 -43.71
C MET A 365 -22.13 14.78 -43.37
N THR A 366 -21.64 13.99 -44.33
CA THR A 366 -20.52 13.07 -44.13
C THR A 366 -19.25 13.83 -43.72
N ARG A 367 -18.90 14.92 -44.42
CA ARG A 367 -17.78 15.79 -44.03
C ARG A 367 -17.94 16.34 -42.62
N TYR A 368 -19.16 16.75 -42.24
CA TYR A 368 -19.42 17.22 -40.89
C TYR A 368 -19.22 16.09 -39.86
N MET A 369 -19.74 14.90 -40.13
CA MET A 369 -19.55 13.73 -39.26
C MET A 369 -18.09 13.27 -39.16
N ASP A 370 -17.29 13.46 -40.21
CA ASP A 370 -15.84 13.20 -40.19
C ASP A 370 -15.12 14.11 -39.19
N LEU A 371 -15.56 15.37 -39.01
CA LEU A 371 -15.01 16.26 -37.99
C LEU A 371 -15.31 15.74 -36.57
N LEU A 372 -16.50 15.16 -36.35
CA LEU A 372 -16.83 14.52 -35.08
C LEU A 372 -16.08 13.20 -34.90
N LEU A 373 -15.86 12.43 -35.98
CA LEU A 373 -15.04 11.23 -35.94
C LEU A 373 -13.59 11.55 -35.56
N GLU A 374 -13.04 12.65 -36.05
CA GLU A 374 -11.72 13.12 -35.67
C GLU A 374 -11.68 13.51 -34.19
N THR A 375 -12.70 14.22 -33.71
CA THR A 375 -12.85 14.55 -32.28
C THR A 375 -12.91 13.28 -31.41
N GLN A 376 -13.65 12.26 -31.87
CA GLN A 376 -13.73 10.97 -31.21
C GLN A 376 -12.36 10.26 -31.15
N ARG A 377 -11.58 10.28 -32.25
CA ARG A 377 -10.25 9.66 -32.33
C ARG A 377 -9.26 10.33 -31.39
N GLU A 378 -9.17 11.66 -31.44
CA GLU A 378 -8.27 12.44 -30.58
C GLU A 378 -8.58 12.25 -29.10
N LEU A 379 -9.87 12.22 -28.74
CA LEU A 379 -10.28 11.91 -27.37
C LEU A 379 -9.89 10.49 -26.94
N ALA A 380 -10.01 9.50 -27.82
CA ALA A 380 -9.52 8.15 -27.53
C ALA A 380 -8.00 8.14 -27.31
N VAL A 381 -7.23 8.88 -28.12
CA VAL A 381 -5.78 9.01 -27.98
C VAL A 381 -5.42 9.64 -26.63
N GLU A 382 -6.05 10.76 -26.26
CA GLU A 382 -5.84 11.42 -24.95
C GLU A 382 -6.10 10.44 -23.80
N ILE A 383 -7.23 9.71 -23.83
CA ILE A 383 -7.56 8.74 -22.79
C ILE A 383 -6.51 7.63 -22.72
N THR A 384 -6.07 7.09 -23.87
CA THR A 384 -5.01 6.07 -23.88
C THR A 384 -3.69 6.59 -23.34
N GLN A 385 -3.30 7.82 -23.66
CA GLN A 385 -2.07 8.43 -23.14
C GLN A 385 -2.13 8.58 -21.62
N VAL A 386 -3.23 9.10 -21.09
CA VAL A 386 -3.46 9.25 -19.64
C VAL A 386 -3.42 7.89 -18.92
N LEU A 387 -3.94 6.83 -19.55
CA LEU A 387 -3.85 5.46 -19.03
C LEU A 387 -2.41 4.94 -19.02
N ASP A 388 -1.67 5.13 -20.11
CA ASP A 388 -0.29 4.64 -20.27
C ASP A 388 0.66 5.35 -19.28
N GLU A 389 0.55 6.67 -19.12
CA GLU A 389 1.30 7.43 -18.10
C GLU A 389 0.99 6.95 -16.69
N ARG A 390 -0.28 6.66 -16.38
CA ARG A 390 -0.68 6.15 -15.07
C ARG A 390 -0.16 4.74 -14.82
N GLN A 391 -0.19 3.88 -15.83
CA GLN A 391 0.39 2.54 -15.75
C GLN A 391 1.89 2.59 -15.50
N ALA A 392 2.63 3.44 -16.22
CA ALA A 392 4.07 3.63 -16.01
C ALA A 392 4.38 4.13 -14.60
N SER A 393 3.64 5.14 -14.11
CA SER A 393 3.75 5.63 -12.72
C SER A 393 3.45 4.52 -11.70
N ASN A 394 2.40 3.72 -11.91
CA ASN A 394 2.04 2.63 -11.00
C ASN A 394 3.09 1.52 -11.00
N LEU A 395 3.68 1.20 -12.16
CA LEU A 395 4.79 0.24 -12.27
C LEU A 395 6.02 0.75 -11.50
N GLN A 396 6.40 2.01 -11.68
CA GLN A 396 7.51 2.62 -10.93
C GLN A 396 7.26 2.57 -9.41
N LYS A 397 6.03 2.85 -8.96
CA LYS A 397 5.65 2.73 -7.54
C LYS A 397 5.72 1.29 -7.05
N MET A 398 5.26 0.32 -7.83
CA MET A 398 5.36 -1.10 -7.47
C MET A 398 6.81 -1.52 -7.32
N VAL A 399 7.69 -1.18 -8.29
CA VAL A 399 9.12 -1.47 -8.21
C VAL A 399 9.75 -0.83 -6.97
N ALA A 400 9.46 0.44 -6.68
CA ALA A 400 9.97 1.12 -5.50
C ALA A 400 9.49 0.45 -4.18
N ILE A 401 8.21 0.08 -4.08
CA ILE A 401 7.66 -0.62 -2.92
C ILE A 401 8.31 -2.00 -2.77
N SER A 402 8.51 -2.74 -3.87
CA SER A 402 9.20 -4.03 -3.85
C SER A 402 10.65 -3.91 -3.36
N VAL A 403 11.39 -2.87 -3.77
CA VAL A 403 12.75 -2.60 -3.27
C VAL A 403 12.71 -2.33 -1.75
N VAL A 404 11.80 -1.48 -1.27
CA VAL A 404 11.63 -1.22 0.17
C VAL A 404 11.31 -2.50 0.94
N PHE A 405 10.45 -3.36 0.39
CA PHE A 405 10.09 -4.63 0.99
C PHE A 405 11.32 -5.55 1.10
N VAL A 406 12.11 -5.69 0.04
CA VAL A 406 13.37 -6.46 0.07
C VAL A 406 14.34 -5.89 1.11
N CYS A 407 14.49 -4.57 1.19
CA CYS A 407 15.32 -3.94 2.22
C CYS A 407 14.83 -4.26 3.64
N VAL A 408 13.52 -4.23 3.90
CA VAL A 408 12.94 -4.60 5.20
C VAL A 408 13.25 -6.08 5.52
N PHE A 409 13.12 -6.97 4.54
CA PHE A 409 13.45 -8.40 4.71
C PHE A 409 14.93 -8.64 5.03
N ILE A 410 15.85 -7.87 4.45
CA ILE A 410 17.29 -7.95 4.74
C ILE A 410 17.63 -7.30 6.10
N LEU A 411 17.03 -6.16 6.42
CA LEU A 411 17.31 -5.43 7.66
C LEU A 411 16.76 -6.15 8.90
N CYS A 412 15.64 -6.87 8.79
CA CYS A 412 15.06 -7.64 9.89
C CYS A 412 16.06 -8.60 10.58
N PRO A 413 16.71 -9.54 9.88
CA PRO A 413 17.67 -10.45 10.50
C PRO A 413 18.90 -9.70 11.03
N VAL A 414 19.37 -8.64 10.36
CA VAL A 414 20.49 -7.80 10.82
C VAL A 414 20.15 -7.13 12.15
N ILE A 415 18.95 -6.56 12.27
CA ILE A 415 18.47 -5.91 13.49
C ILE A 415 18.30 -6.94 14.62
N ILE A 416 17.72 -8.11 14.33
CA ILE A 416 17.58 -9.20 15.31
C ILE A 416 18.96 -9.65 15.81
N TYR A 417 19.92 -9.84 14.90
CA TYR A 417 21.30 -10.19 15.23
C TYR A 417 21.99 -9.11 16.07
N ALA A 418 21.85 -7.83 15.69
CA ALA A 418 22.43 -6.71 16.42
C ALA A 418 21.86 -6.59 17.84
N VAL A 419 20.54 -6.72 18.01
CA VAL A 419 19.89 -6.73 19.34
C VAL A 419 20.37 -7.91 20.18
N TYR A 420 20.52 -9.09 19.57
CA TYR A 420 21.06 -10.27 20.25
C TYR A 420 22.51 -10.06 20.72
N SER A 421 23.37 -9.53 19.84
CA SER A 421 24.77 -9.23 20.13
C SER A 421 24.90 -8.18 21.26
N LEU A 422 24.18 -7.06 21.14
CA LEU A 422 24.18 -6.00 22.14
C LEU A 422 23.69 -6.49 23.51
N THR A 423 22.63 -7.31 23.53
CA THR A 423 22.10 -7.88 24.77
C THR A 423 23.13 -8.79 25.44
N ASN A 424 23.87 -9.59 24.66
CA ASN A 424 24.92 -10.45 25.19
C ASN A 424 26.08 -9.64 25.77
N GLU A 425 26.52 -8.57 25.10
CA GLU A 425 27.61 -7.72 25.58
C GLU A 425 27.23 -6.97 26.86
N ILE A 426 26.06 -6.32 26.91
CA ILE A 426 25.57 -5.63 28.11
C ILE A 426 25.54 -6.58 29.33
N GLN A 427 25.22 -7.85 29.10
CA GLN A 427 25.23 -8.86 30.16
C GLN A 427 26.64 -9.28 30.60
N LYS A 428 27.60 -9.43 29.67
CA LYS A 428 29.01 -9.69 30.05
C LYS A 428 29.57 -8.53 30.87
N TYR A 429 29.28 -7.30 30.46
CA TYR A 429 29.67 -6.10 31.20
C TYR A 429 29.05 -6.06 32.60
N SER A 430 27.76 -6.38 32.75
CA SER A 430 27.09 -6.36 34.06
C SER A 430 27.63 -7.42 35.03
N ILE A 431 27.95 -8.62 34.53
CA ILE A 431 28.57 -9.68 35.34
C ILE A 431 29.98 -9.27 35.77
N THR A 432 30.79 -8.77 34.83
CA THR A 432 32.17 -8.32 35.13
C THR A 432 32.16 -7.17 36.13
N LEU A 433 31.23 -6.23 35.97
CA LEU A 433 31.05 -5.12 36.90
C LEU A 433 30.63 -5.61 38.28
N ALA A 434 29.71 -6.59 38.36
CA ALA A 434 29.32 -7.20 39.63
C ALA A 434 30.50 -7.90 40.32
N ASP A 435 31.31 -8.65 39.58
CA ASP A 435 32.51 -9.32 40.11
C ASP A 435 33.56 -8.34 40.61
N ARG A 436 33.83 -7.26 39.85
CA ARG A 436 34.75 -6.19 40.26
C ARG A 436 34.25 -5.46 41.51
N THR A 437 32.96 -5.18 41.57
CA THR A 437 32.33 -4.54 42.75
C THR A 437 32.42 -5.44 43.97
N LYS A 438 32.21 -6.76 43.79
CA LYS A 438 32.38 -7.76 44.85
C LYS A 438 33.83 -7.84 45.35
N ALA A 439 34.80 -7.83 44.45
CA ALA A 439 36.22 -7.84 44.80
C ALA A 439 36.63 -6.56 45.55
N LEU A 440 36.21 -5.39 45.06
CA LEU A 440 36.46 -4.10 45.71
C LEU A 440 35.85 -4.04 47.11
N ASN A 441 34.63 -4.53 47.30
CA ASN A 441 34.02 -4.59 48.62
C ASN A 441 34.73 -5.58 49.57
N LYS A 442 35.27 -6.69 49.06
CA LYS A 442 36.08 -7.62 49.85
C LYS A 442 37.38 -6.97 50.32
N GLU A 443 38.07 -6.26 49.44
CA GLU A 443 39.30 -5.52 49.78
C GLU A 443 39.02 -4.36 50.73
N LYS A 444 37.94 -3.61 50.50
CA LYS A 444 37.47 -2.56 51.41
C LYS A 444 37.22 -3.13 52.81
N LYS A 445 36.49 -4.25 52.91
CA LYS A 445 36.24 -4.91 54.20
C LYS A 445 37.53 -5.39 54.88
N ARG A 446 38.49 -5.91 54.11
CA ARG A 446 39.81 -6.32 54.64
C ARG A 446 40.59 -5.11 55.18
N THR A 447 40.58 -4.01 54.45
CA THR A 447 41.24 -2.74 54.85
C THR A 447 40.58 -2.18 56.10
N ASP A 448 39.25 -2.14 56.15
CA ASP A 448 38.49 -1.70 57.33
C ASP A 448 38.81 -2.59 58.56
N THR A 449 38.85 -3.91 58.38
CA THR A 449 39.18 -4.85 59.46
C THR A 449 40.59 -4.63 59.99
N LEU A 450 41.56 -4.40 59.10
CA LEU A 450 42.95 -4.11 59.48
C LEU A 450 43.05 -2.77 60.23
N LEU A 451 42.34 -1.74 59.77
CA LEU A 451 42.31 -0.44 60.43
C LEU A 451 41.75 -0.56 61.86
N TYR A 452 40.68 -1.34 62.06
CA TYR A 452 40.13 -1.62 63.39
C TYR A 452 41.02 -2.51 64.28
N GLN A 453 42.02 -3.21 63.72
CA GLN A 453 43.02 -3.95 64.49
C GLN A 453 44.17 -3.06 64.96
N MET A 454 44.46 -1.97 64.22
CA MET A 454 45.54 -1.03 64.54
C MET A 454 45.08 0.13 65.42
N LEU A 455 43.81 0.53 65.32
CA LEU A 455 43.24 1.69 66.01
C LEU A 455 41.86 1.36 66.62
N PRO A 456 41.49 1.97 67.76
CA PRO A 456 40.13 1.87 68.30
C PRO A 456 39.08 2.30 67.27
N LYS A 457 37.90 1.65 67.31
CA LYS A 457 36.83 1.86 66.32
C LYS A 457 36.42 3.34 66.15
N SER A 458 36.31 4.08 67.26
CA SER A 458 35.94 5.50 67.24
C SER A 458 36.91 6.35 66.40
N VAL A 459 38.22 6.14 66.60
CA VAL A 459 39.28 6.85 65.89
C VAL A 459 39.35 6.41 64.42
N ALA A 460 39.24 5.10 64.15
CA ALA A 460 39.24 4.57 62.79
C ALA A 460 38.07 5.08 61.94
N ASP A 461 36.87 5.23 62.51
CA ASP A 461 35.69 5.72 61.79
C ASP A 461 35.75 7.22 61.49
N GLN A 462 36.35 8.03 62.37
CA GLN A 462 36.64 9.45 62.12
C GLN A 462 37.68 9.61 61.00
N LEU A 463 38.76 8.82 61.02
CA LEU A 463 39.77 8.81 59.95
C LEU A 463 39.20 8.40 58.60
N LYS A 464 38.31 7.40 58.55
CA LYS A 464 37.62 6.98 57.32
C LYS A 464 36.72 8.06 56.73
N GLN A 465 36.24 9.00 57.55
CA GLN A 465 35.40 10.12 57.15
C GLN A 465 36.21 11.38 56.80
N ASN A 466 37.55 11.30 56.79
CA ASN A 466 38.47 12.43 56.64
C ASN A 466 38.25 13.52 57.71
N GLU A 467 37.77 13.14 58.90
CA GLU A 467 37.64 14.05 60.03
C GLU A 467 38.98 14.19 60.76
N VAL A 468 39.24 15.38 61.32
CA VAL A 468 40.47 15.64 62.08
C VAL A 468 40.33 14.97 63.44
N VAL A 469 41.17 13.97 63.72
CA VAL A 469 41.21 13.30 65.03
C VAL A 469 41.91 14.20 66.05
N THR A 470 41.15 14.74 66.99
CA THR A 470 41.68 15.51 68.13
C THR A 470 42.13 14.58 69.25
N ALA A 471 43.16 14.96 70.00
CA ALA A 471 43.60 14.19 71.16
C ALA A 471 42.47 14.08 72.21
N GLU A 472 42.10 12.85 72.58
CA GLU A 472 41.07 12.56 73.59
C GLU A 472 41.73 12.27 74.95
N ASN A 473 41.09 12.75 76.02
CA ASN A 473 41.49 12.44 77.39
C ASN A 473 40.55 11.39 77.98
N PHE A 474 41.08 10.26 78.44
CA PHE A 474 40.31 9.20 79.10
C PHE A 474 40.39 9.39 80.62
N SER A 475 39.25 9.59 81.27
CA SER A 475 39.17 9.83 82.73
C SER A 475 39.65 8.65 83.55
N GLU A 476 39.54 7.44 83.00
CA GLU A 476 39.99 6.19 83.61
C GLU A 476 40.61 5.31 82.51
N ALA A 477 41.87 4.93 82.68
CA ALA A 477 42.57 4.02 81.78
C ALA A 477 43.45 3.08 82.59
N THR A 478 43.28 1.77 82.38
CA THR A 478 44.12 0.75 83.00
C THR A 478 45.24 0.40 82.05
N ILE A 479 46.47 0.82 82.37
CA ILE A 479 47.65 0.52 81.55
C ILE A 479 48.28 -0.77 82.08
N PHE A 480 48.39 -1.78 81.22
CA PHE A 480 49.07 -3.04 81.53
C PHE A 480 50.43 -3.07 80.83
N PHE A 481 51.50 -2.88 81.61
CA PHE A 481 52.86 -3.13 81.14
C PHE A 481 53.25 -4.56 81.51
N SER A 482 53.51 -5.40 80.51
CA SER A 482 54.13 -6.70 80.71
C SER A 482 55.51 -6.69 80.08
N ASP A 483 56.53 -6.90 80.92
CA ASP A 483 57.86 -7.23 80.46
C ASP A 483 58.12 -8.71 80.70
N ILE A 484 58.91 -9.34 79.83
CA ILE A 484 59.32 -10.73 79.98
C ILE A 484 60.60 -10.70 80.80
N GLN A 485 60.52 -11.12 82.07
CA GLN A 485 61.69 -11.23 82.92
C GLN A 485 62.73 -12.15 82.26
N GLU A 486 63.98 -11.70 82.24
CA GLU A 486 65.12 -12.42 81.65
C GLU A 486 65.08 -12.58 80.11
N PHE A 487 64.32 -11.77 79.36
CA PHE A 487 64.28 -11.82 77.89
C PHE A 487 65.69 -11.81 77.26
N THR A 488 66.63 -11.06 77.82
CA THR A 488 68.04 -11.01 77.39
C THR A 488 68.77 -12.34 77.59
N GLN A 489 68.50 -13.09 78.67
CA GLN A 489 69.08 -14.43 78.86
C GLN A 489 68.40 -15.48 77.97
N ILE A 490 67.08 -15.38 77.78
CA ILE A 490 66.31 -16.29 76.94
C ILE A 490 66.72 -16.15 75.48
N SER A 491 66.89 -14.91 75.00
CA SER A 491 67.39 -14.62 73.64
C SER A 491 68.87 -14.95 73.45
N ALA A 492 69.71 -14.83 74.50
CA ALA A 492 71.13 -15.22 74.44
C ALA A 492 71.36 -16.74 74.44
N ARG A 493 70.43 -17.54 74.99
CA ARG A 493 70.52 -19.01 75.07
C ARG A 493 69.72 -19.75 73.99
N SER A 494 68.97 -19.05 73.15
CA SER A 494 68.16 -19.65 72.08
C SER A 494 68.67 -19.23 70.70
N SER A 495 68.57 -20.14 69.72
CA SER A 495 68.73 -19.72 68.32
C SER A 495 67.52 -18.84 67.94
N PRO A 496 67.68 -17.86 67.02
CA PRO A 496 66.66 -16.85 66.74
C PRO A 496 65.27 -17.39 66.37
N ILE A 497 65.16 -18.66 65.96
CA ILE A 497 63.92 -19.30 65.51
C ILE A 497 63.12 -20.00 66.63
N GLN A 498 63.76 -20.30 67.76
CA GLN A 498 63.18 -21.14 68.81
C GLN A 498 62.21 -20.45 69.79
N PRO A 499 62.33 -19.16 70.16
CA PRO A 499 61.36 -18.53 71.06
C PRO A 499 59.95 -18.36 70.44
N HIS A 500 59.78 -18.59 69.13
CA HIS A 500 58.47 -18.50 68.46
C HIS A 500 57.61 -19.77 68.60
N LEU A 501 58.21 -20.93 68.90
CA LEU A 501 57.52 -22.22 68.89
C LEU A 501 56.94 -22.65 70.25
N GLN A 502 57.46 -22.14 71.37
CA GLN A 502 57.00 -22.54 72.71
C GLN A 502 55.79 -21.75 73.23
N THR A 503 55.56 -20.52 72.74
CA THR A 503 54.40 -19.69 73.12
C THR A 503 53.10 -20.06 72.38
N SER A 504 53.21 -20.77 71.25
CA SER A 504 52.06 -21.16 70.41
C SER A 504 51.31 -22.41 70.92
N GLN A 505 51.96 -23.29 71.68
CA GLN A 505 51.43 -24.64 71.94
C GLN A 505 50.55 -24.81 73.19
N ARG A 506 50.26 -23.76 73.97
CA ARG A 506 49.39 -23.87 75.17
C ARG A 506 47.94 -23.45 74.98
N THR A 507 47.56 -22.95 73.81
CA THR A 507 46.17 -22.54 73.54
C THR A 507 45.62 -23.41 72.42
N LEU A 508 44.65 -24.28 72.77
CA LEU A 508 43.85 -25.17 71.92
C LEU A 508 44.38 -26.61 71.73
N ARG A 509 44.11 -27.44 72.75
CA ARG A 509 43.63 -28.82 72.54
C ARG A 509 42.23 -28.93 73.14
N THR A 510 41.23 -29.17 72.30
CA THR A 510 40.16 -30.18 72.49
C THR A 510 39.46 -30.47 71.15
N PRO A 511 38.84 -31.65 71.01
CA PRO A 511 38.87 -32.40 69.76
C PRO A 511 37.48 -32.75 69.17
N THR A 512 37.55 -33.52 68.09
CA THR A 512 36.55 -34.45 67.50
C THR A 512 35.58 -33.94 66.45
N ASP A 513 35.96 -34.31 65.22
CA ASP A 513 35.10 -34.83 64.14
C ASP A 513 33.95 -35.72 64.63
N VAL A 514 32.83 -35.68 63.90
CA VAL A 514 32.06 -36.81 63.34
C VAL A 514 31.01 -36.14 62.43
N ALA A 515 30.65 -36.55 61.22
CA ALA A 515 31.17 -37.43 60.18
C ALA A 515 30.17 -37.22 59.01
N LYS A 516 30.63 -37.30 57.75
CA LYS A 516 30.20 -38.32 56.77
C LYS A 516 28.72 -38.24 56.36
N ASN A 517 28.38 -38.10 55.09
CA ASN A 517 28.75 -39.01 54.02
C ASN A 517 28.37 -38.34 52.68
N THR A 518 29.29 -38.25 51.69
CA THR A 518 29.47 -39.21 50.57
C THR A 518 28.18 -39.36 49.75
N SER A 519 28.16 -39.31 48.41
CA SER A 519 29.20 -39.53 47.40
C SER A 519 28.48 -39.38 46.05
N SER A 520 29.10 -38.73 45.06
CA SER A 520 29.72 -39.38 43.87
C SER A 520 28.82 -39.44 42.63
N VAL A 521 29.52 -39.43 41.48
CA VAL A 521 29.11 -39.82 40.12
C VAL A 521 28.40 -38.69 39.35
N ALA A 522 29.12 -37.90 38.57
CA ALA A 522 29.68 -38.16 37.22
C ALA A 522 28.67 -37.97 36.09
N LEU A 523 29.08 -37.08 35.17
CA LEU A 523 28.84 -37.04 33.72
C LEU A 523 27.47 -37.52 33.21
N ASN A 524 26.74 -36.60 32.58
CA ASN A 524 26.46 -36.80 31.16
C ASN A 524 26.16 -35.48 30.44
N LEU A 525 26.70 -35.42 29.23
CA LEU A 525 26.30 -34.49 28.18
C LEU A 525 24.79 -34.61 27.95
N ASP A 526 24.14 -33.49 27.67
CA ASP A 526 23.08 -33.49 26.67
C ASP A 526 22.89 -32.08 26.08
N SER A 527 23.12 -31.99 24.78
CA SER A 527 22.73 -30.88 23.91
C SER A 527 21.20 -30.87 23.70
N PRO A 528 20.54 -29.71 23.65
CA PRO A 528 19.26 -29.62 22.98
C PRO A 528 19.40 -28.94 21.61
N LYS A 529 18.97 -29.73 20.63
CA LYS A 529 18.76 -29.47 19.21
C LYS A 529 18.06 -28.13 18.95
N SER A 530 18.60 -27.38 17.99
CA SER A 530 17.96 -26.23 17.34
C SER A 530 17.06 -26.70 16.19
N ALA A 531 15.77 -26.75 16.46
CA ALA A 531 14.64 -26.84 15.53
C ALA A 531 13.45 -26.22 16.32
N ASP A 532 12.63 -25.28 15.87
CA ASP A 532 12.33 -24.73 14.57
C ASP A 532 11.88 -23.26 14.75
N PHE A 533 12.45 -22.33 13.98
CA PHE A 533 11.90 -20.98 13.79
C PHE A 533 11.50 -20.74 12.32
N CYS A 534 11.79 -21.69 11.43
CA CYS A 534 11.48 -21.62 9.99
C CYS A 534 10.00 -21.96 9.68
N THR A 535 9.30 -22.69 10.55
CA THR A 535 7.91 -23.13 10.30
C THR A 535 6.87 -22.00 10.44
N CYS A 536 7.17 -20.90 11.15
CA CYS A 536 6.25 -19.76 11.27
C CYS A 536 6.21 -18.84 10.04
N TRP A 537 7.27 -18.80 9.23
CA TRP A 537 7.30 -17.99 8.00
C TRP A 537 6.64 -18.70 6.82
N TYR A 538 6.69 -20.03 6.79
CA TYR A 538 6.01 -20.84 5.79
C TYR A 538 4.47 -20.67 5.85
N PHE A 539 3.90 -20.51 7.06
CA PHE A 539 2.47 -20.24 7.24
C PHE A 539 2.04 -18.81 6.85
N LEU A 540 2.93 -17.82 6.93
CA LEU A 540 2.64 -16.46 6.49
C LEU A 540 2.56 -16.38 4.95
N CYS A 541 3.44 -17.09 4.25
CA CYS A 541 3.38 -17.21 2.78
C CYS A 541 2.13 -17.98 2.30
N ILE A 542 1.71 -19.03 3.02
CA ILE A 542 0.46 -19.75 2.72
C ILE A 542 -0.77 -18.87 2.99
N SER A 543 -0.73 -18.01 4.02
CA SER A 543 -1.82 -17.08 4.30
C SER A 543 -1.93 -15.91 3.28
N ILE A 544 -0.83 -15.59 2.59
CA ILE A 544 -0.82 -14.64 1.47
C ILE A 544 -1.33 -15.32 0.20
N ALA A 545 -0.98 -16.59 -0.03
CA ALA A 545 -1.50 -17.40 -1.13
C ALA A 545 -3.00 -17.72 -1.00
N SER A 546 -3.51 -17.97 0.21
CA SER A 546 -4.94 -18.21 0.45
C SER A 546 -5.81 -16.96 0.33
N ASN A 547 -5.22 -15.76 0.46
CA ASN A 547 -5.92 -14.49 0.23
C ASN A 547 -6.04 -14.14 -1.27
N LEU A 548 -5.27 -14.78 -2.15
CA LEU A 548 -5.45 -14.69 -3.60
C LEU A 548 -6.67 -15.48 -4.09
N ASP A 549 -7.07 -16.55 -3.39
CA ASP A 549 -8.26 -17.34 -3.74
C ASP A 549 -9.57 -16.69 -3.28
N ASN A 550 -9.54 -15.89 -2.21
CA ASN A 550 -10.75 -15.24 -1.65
C ASN A 550 -11.21 -13.96 -2.37
N VAL A 551 -10.40 -13.38 -3.26
CA VAL A 551 -10.81 -12.20 -4.05
C VAL A 551 -11.69 -12.58 -5.27
N ASN A 552 -11.83 -13.88 -5.56
CA ASN A 552 -12.62 -14.38 -6.70
C ASN A 552 -14.08 -14.74 -6.37
N GLN A 553 -14.56 -14.53 -5.14
CA GLN A 553 -15.89 -15.03 -4.73
C GLN A 553 -17.03 -14.00 -4.68
N TYR A 554 -16.80 -12.73 -5.04
CA TYR A 554 -17.89 -11.74 -4.96
C TYR A 554 -18.12 -10.97 -6.24
N LYS A 555 -18.52 -11.71 -7.28
CA LYS A 555 -19.07 -11.12 -8.48
C LYS A 555 -19.58 -12.27 -9.39
N ASP A 556 -20.89 -12.47 -9.49
CA ASP A 556 -21.51 -13.45 -10.41
C ASP A 556 -22.08 -12.73 -11.65
N GLY A 557 -21.96 -13.36 -12.83
CA GLY A 557 -22.35 -12.86 -14.18
C GLY A 557 -21.28 -12.02 -14.92
N PRO A 558 -21.40 -11.79 -16.25
CA PRO A 558 -21.11 -12.73 -17.35
C PRO A 558 -19.59 -13.02 -17.43
N ARG A 559 -19.08 -13.84 -16.52
CA ARG A 559 -17.65 -13.87 -16.17
C ARG A 559 -16.83 -15.00 -16.78
N ARG A 560 -17.40 -15.82 -17.66
CA ARG A 560 -16.75 -17.07 -18.11
C ARG A 560 -15.71 -16.92 -19.22
N ILE A 561 -15.80 -15.88 -20.04
CA ILE A 561 -14.88 -15.67 -21.18
C ILE A 561 -13.80 -14.63 -20.84
N GLN A 562 -14.19 -13.50 -20.21
CA GLN A 562 -13.25 -12.52 -19.65
C GLN A 562 -12.38 -13.13 -18.54
N GLY A 563 -12.94 -14.02 -17.71
CA GLY A 563 -12.21 -14.72 -16.64
C GLY A 563 -11.11 -15.64 -17.17
N ARG A 564 -11.34 -16.37 -18.28
CA ARG A 564 -10.32 -17.25 -18.90
C ARG A 564 -9.21 -16.48 -19.61
N GLN A 565 -9.52 -15.33 -20.22
CA GLN A 565 -8.48 -14.46 -20.79
C GLN A 565 -7.72 -13.71 -19.69
N ASN A 566 -8.38 -13.28 -18.62
CA ASN A 566 -7.74 -12.66 -17.47
C ASN A 566 -6.84 -13.67 -16.74
N GLU A 567 -7.25 -14.94 -16.57
CA GLU A 567 -6.37 -15.98 -16.02
C GLU A 567 -5.14 -16.24 -16.90
N LYS A 568 -5.30 -16.27 -18.23
CA LYS A 568 -4.17 -16.43 -19.15
C LYS A 568 -3.24 -15.20 -19.11
N LYS A 569 -3.78 -13.97 -19.13
CA LYS A 569 -2.98 -12.74 -18.99
C LYS A 569 -2.31 -12.63 -17.62
N ILE A 570 -2.98 -13.00 -16.53
CA ILE A 570 -2.41 -13.04 -15.18
C ILE A 570 -1.27 -14.07 -15.11
N ARG A 571 -1.40 -15.22 -15.77
CA ARG A 571 -0.31 -16.20 -15.88
C ARG A 571 0.86 -15.66 -16.72
N THR A 572 0.59 -15.01 -17.85
CA THR A 572 1.65 -14.40 -18.68
C THR A 572 2.38 -13.28 -17.94
N VAL A 573 1.65 -12.37 -17.29
CA VAL A 573 2.24 -11.27 -16.49
C VAL A 573 2.98 -11.82 -15.27
N ARG A 574 2.47 -12.89 -14.63
CA ARG A 574 3.17 -13.59 -13.53
C ARG A 574 4.48 -14.18 -14.01
N ASN A 575 4.48 -14.89 -15.14
CA ASN A 575 5.69 -15.48 -15.71
C ASN A 575 6.69 -14.40 -16.15
N GLU A 576 6.23 -13.27 -16.70
CA GLU A 576 7.10 -12.15 -17.09
C GLU A 576 7.65 -11.39 -15.86
N LEU A 577 6.90 -11.34 -14.76
CA LEU A 577 7.40 -10.84 -13.48
C LEU A 577 8.40 -11.81 -12.84
N GLU A 578 8.14 -13.12 -12.90
CA GLU A 578 9.04 -14.17 -12.40
C GLU A 578 10.37 -14.15 -13.16
N ASP A 579 10.36 -14.11 -14.50
CA ASP A 579 11.57 -13.98 -15.33
C ASP A 579 12.37 -12.70 -15.01
N ARG A 580 11.68 -11.57 -14.79
CA ARG A 580 12.34 -10.29 -14.45
C ARG A 580 12.84 -10.25 -13.00
N LEU A 581 12.18 -10.94 -12.08
CA LEU A 581 12.61 -11.08 -10.69
C LEU A 581 13.79 -12.04 -10.57
N GLU A 582 13.81 -13.14 -11.34
CA GLU A 582 14.97 -14.04 -11.44
C GLU A 582 16.21 -13.30 -11.97
N GLY A 583 16.03 -12.42 -12.96
CA GLY A 583 17.10 -11.54 -13.45
C GLY A 583 17.66 -10.56 -12.40
N VAL A 584 16.86 -10.13 -11.43
CA VAL A 584 17.28 -9.24 -10.32
C VAL A 584 17.93 -10.04 -9.18
N VAL A 585 17.46 -11.27 -8.94
CA VAL A 585 18.05 -12.19 -7.94
C VAL A 585 19.43 -12.69 -8.40
N LEU A 586 19.64 -12.90 -9.71
CA LEU A 586 20.96 -13.26 -10.27
C LEU A 586 22.01 -12.15 -10.22
N ILE A 587 21.62 -10.89 -9.97
CA ILE A 587 22.55 -9.76 -9.79
C ILE A 587 22.91 -9.58 -8.30
N THR A 588 22.25 -10.30 -7.39
CA THR A 588 22.42 -10.16 -5.92
C THR A 588 22.90 -11.44 -5.21
N MET A 589 23.19 -12.52 -5.95
CA MET A 589 24.07 -13.60 -5.49
C MET A 589 25.49 -13.36 -6.01
#